data_AF-A0A6P4EAF3-F1
#
_entry.id   AF-A0A6P4EAF3-F1
#
_cell.length_a   1.000
_cell.length_b   1.000
_cell.length_c   1.000
_cell.angle_alpha   90.00
_cell.angle_beta   90.00
_cell.angle_gamma   90.00
#
_symmetry.space_group_name_H-M   'P 1'
#
loop_
_entity.id
_entity.type
_entity.pdbx_description
1 polymer ?
#
loop_
_entity_poly.entity_id
_entity_poly.type
_entity_poly.pdbx_seq_one_letter_code
_entity_poly.pdbx_strand_id
1 'polypeptide(L)'
;MYTQGFASTIAACGSACPEFDWFVELGLRWYALPAVSGMLFDVGGIQFTATTFSGWYMSTEIGSRNLCDTNRRNMLETVALKMNLDTRTPTSLWKDKAVVEMNIAVLHSYQSRNVTIVDHHTASESFMKHFENESMLRNGCPADWIWIVPPLSGSITPVFHQEMALYYLKPSFEYQDPAWRTHVWKKGRGESKGKKPRRKFNFKQIARAVKFTSKLFGRALSKRIKATVLYATETGKSEQYAKQLCELLGHAFNAQIYCMSDYDISSIEHEALLIVVASTFGNGDPPENGELFSQELYAMRVQESGEHGLQDS
;
A
#
# COMPACT_ATOMS: atom_id res chain seq x y z
N MET A 1 -20.45 -0.68 2.66
CA MET A 1 -19.62 -1.89 2.47
C MET A 1 -18.88 -2.07 3.78
N TYR A 2 -19.30 -3.01 4.63
CA TYR A 2 -18.61 -3.28 5.89
C TYR A 2 -17.35 -4.07 5.55
N THR A 3 -16.21 -3.40 5.48
CA THR A 3 -14.91 -4.07 5.46
C THR A 3 -14.71 -4.68 6.84
N GLN A 4 -14.82 -6.01 6.94
CA GLN A 4 -14.18 -6.77 8.00
C GLN A 4 -12.66 -6.67 7.76
N GLY A 5 -12.09 -5.51 8.09
CA GLY A 5 -10.65 -5.35 8.18
C GLY A 5 -10.17 -6.11 9.42
N PHE A 6 -9.02 -6.77 9.31
CA PHE A 6 -8.32 -7.37 10.45
C PHE A 6 -8.24 -6.33 11.59
N ALA A 7 -9.03 -6.55 12.64
CA ALA A 7 -9.00 -5.72 13.83
C ALA A 7 -7.70 -6.05 14.58
N SER A 8 -6.70 -5.19 14.49
CA SER A 8 -5.53 -5.26 15.37
C SER A 8 -5.99 -4.95 16.79
N THR A 9 -5.78 -5.88 17.71
CA THR A 9 -6.25 -5.63 19.06
C THR A 9 -5.30 -4.64 19.74
N ILE A 10 -5.77 -3.42 20.02
CA ILE A 10 -5.09 -2.44 20.89
C ILE A 10 -4.85 -3.01 22.31
N ALA A 11 -5.59 -4.05 22.71
CA ALA A 11 -5.56 -4.69 24.02
C ALA A 11 -5.72 -6.24 24.02
N ALA A 12 -5.03 -7.00 23.16
CA ALA A 12 -4.93 -8.46 23.30
C ALA A 12 -3.50 -8.89 23.11
N CYS A 13 -2.67 -8.50 24.06
CA CYS A 13 -1.45 -9.19 24.47
C CYS A 13 -1.03 -8.56 25.80
N GLY A 14 -0.46 -9.35 26.71
CA GLY A 14 -0.21 -9.05 28.13
C GLY A 14 0.81 -7.95 28.45
N SER A 15 0.85 -6.86 27.68
CA SER A 15 1.72 -5.70 27.89
C SER A 15 1.22 -4.49 27.06
N ALA A 16 -0.03 -4.06 27.25
CA ALA A 16 -0.64 -3.01 26.43
C ALA A 16 -0.08 -1.59 26.69
N CYS A 17 0.73 -1.41 27.72
CA CYS A 17 1.58 -0.25 27.96
C CYS A 17 2.81 -0.75 28.74
N PRO A 18 4.05 -0.29 28.46
CA PRO A 18 5.23 -0.72 29.20
C PRO A 18 5.13 -0.56 30.72
N GLU A 19 4.28 0.37 31.19
CA GLU A 19 4.15 0.74 32.60
C GLU A 19 2.83 0.26 33.25
N PHE A 20 1.79 -0.06 32.46
CA PHE A 20 0.44 -0.27 32.97
C PHE A 20 -0.21 -1.55 32.43
N ASP A 21 -0.08 -2.65 33.19
CA ASP A 21 -0.64 -3.96 32.83
C ASP A 21 -2.17 -3.96 32.67
N TRP A 22 -2.86 -3.10 33.42
CA TRP A 22 -4.32 -3.00 33.42
C TRP A 22 -4.91 -2.48 32.09
N PHE A 23 -4.11 -1.93 31.17
CA PHE A 23 -4.62 -1.50 29.86
C PHE A 23 -5.23 -2.67 29.07
N VAL A 24 -4.71 -3.89 29.27
CA VAL A 24 -5.22 -5.11 28.61
C VAL A 24 -6.65 -5.39 29.04
N GLU A 25 -6.98 -5.10 30.31
CA GLU A 25 -8.31 -5.31 30.88
C GLU A 25 -9.38 -4.42 30.26
N LEU A 26 -9.00 -3.28 29.66
CA LEU A 26 -9.94 -2.39 28.98
C LEU A 26 -10.49 -2.99 27.67
N GLY A 27 -9.85 -4.04 27.13
CA GLY A 27 -10.34 -4.76 25.95
C GLY A 27 -10.43 -3.91 24.67
N LEU A 28 -9.72 -2.77 24.61
CA LEU A 28 -9.73 -1.85 23.48
C LEU A 28 -9.15 -2.51 22.22
N ARG A 29 -9.78 -2.28 21.06
CA ARG A 29 -9.34 -2.83 19.76
C ARG A 29 -9.51 -1.79 18.66
N TRP A 30 -8.65 -1.82 17.64
CA TRP A 30 -8.79 -0.94 16.47
C TRP A 30 -8.24 -1.56 15.20
N TYR A 31 -8.82 -1.25 14.07
CA TYR A 31 -8.39 -1.83 12.80
C TYR A 31 -7.02 -1.30 12.37
N ALA A 32 -6.21 -2.15 11.73
CA ALA A 32 -4.85 -1.77 11.32
C ALA A 32 -4.83 -0.85 10.09
N LEU A 33 -5.86 -0.94 9.24
CA LEU A 33 -5.91 -0.32 7.92
C LEU A 33 -6.87 0.89 7.90
N PRO A 34 -6.38 2.13 7.88
CA PRO A 34 -7.21 3.31 7.60
C PRO A 34 -7.52 3.38 6.10
N ALA A 35 -8.75 3.04 5.72
CA ALA A 35 -9.22 3.12 4.34
C ALA A 35 -10.37 4.13 4.20
N VAL A 36 -10.11 5.23 3.50
CA VAL A 36 -11.14 6.23 3.15
C VAL A 36 -11.87 5.74 1.91
N SER A 37 -13.20 5.62 2.01
CA SER A 37 -14.06 5.09 0.93
C SER A 37 -15.27 5.99 0.61
N GLY A 38 -15.34 7.17 1.25
CA GLY A 38 -16.45 8.11 1.10
C GLY A 38 -16.20 9.27 0.14
N MET A 39 -14.98 9.43 -0.38
CA MET A 39 -14.61 10.54 -1.26
C MET A 39 -14.74 10.16 -2.74
N LEU A 40 -14.83 11.17 -3.61
CA LEU A 40 -14.68 11.01 -5.06
C LEU A 40 -13.28 11.45 -5.51
N PHE A 41 -12.78 10.87 -6.60
CA PHE A 41 -11.55 11.31 -7.26
C PHE A 41 -11.88 12.03 -8.58
N ASP A 42 -11.40 13.26 -8.74
CA ASP A 42 -11.62 14.09 -9.91
C ASP A 42 -10.31 14.30 -10.67
N VAL A 43 -10.29 13.88 -11.94
CA VAL A 43 -9.13 14.03 -12.83
C VAL A 43 -9.57 14.35 -14.25
N GLY A 44 -9.11 15.48 -14.79
CA GLY A 44 -9.43 15.90 -16.15
C GLY A 44 -10.93 16.09 -16.43
N GLY A 45 -11.72 16.42 -15.39
CA GLY A 45 -13.17 16.55 -15.47
C GLY A 45 -13.94 15.22 -15.39
N ILE A 46 -13.24 14.08 -15.26
CA ILE A 46 -13.84 12.77 -15.03
C ILE A 46 -13.91 12.53 -13.53
N GLN A 47 -15.11 12.20 -13.04
CA GLN A 47 -15.38 11.95 -11.63
C GLN A 47 -15.54 10.46 -11.35
N PHE A 48 -14.65 9.91 -10.52
CA PHE A 48 -14.73 8.57 -9.98
C PHE A 48 -15.36 8.61 -8.58
N THR A 49 -16.67 8.37 -8.51
CA THR A 49 -17.46 8.47 -7.26
C THR A 49 -17.30 7.28 -6.31
N ALA A 50 -16.58 6.23 -6.75
CA ALA A 50 -16.30 5.03 -5.99
C ALA A 50 -14.80 4.77 -5.96
N THR A 51 -14.07 5.60 -5.22
CA THR A 51 -12.62 5.48 -5.05
C THR A 51 -12.30 5.23 -3.59
N THR A 52 -11.50 4.19 -3.33
CA THR A 52 -11.00 3.86 -1.99
C THR A 52 -9.50 3.95 -2.01
N PHE A 53 -8.93 4.60 -0.99
CA PHE A 53 -7.49 4.70 -0.80
C PHE A 53 -7.15 4.50 0.67
N SER A 54 -5.93 4.06 0.92
CA SER A 54 -5.44 3.75 2.27
C SER A 54 -3.97 4.10 2.39
N GLY A 55 -3.57 4.42 3.62
CA GLY A 55 -2.18 4.47 4.04
C GLY A 55 -2.02 3.64 5.31
N TRP A 56 -1.23 4.15 6.24
CA TRP A 56 -1.12 3.65 7.61
C TRP A 56 -1.50 4.75 8.59
N TYR A 57 -1.76 4.36 9.84
CA TYR A 57 -2.22 5.28 10.88
C TYR A 57 -1.10 6.19 11.39
N MET A 58 -1.46 7.44 11.71
CA MET A 58 -0.79 8.24 12.73
C MET A 58 -1.43 7.96 14.09
N SER A 59 -0.63 7.77 15.13
CA SER A 59 -1.12 7.31 16.45
C SER A 59 -2.23 8.17 17.05
N THR A 60 -2.17 9.49 16.87
CA THR A 60 -3.13 10.46 17.39
C THR A 60 -4.51 10.37 16.75
N GLU A 61 -4.64 9.79 15.55
CA GLU A 61 -5.94 9.47 14.97
C GLU A 61 -6.70 8.46 15.84
N ILE A 62 -5.97 7.51 16.42
CA ILE A 62 -6.53 6.47 17.27
C ILE A 62 -6.59 6.96 18.72
N GLY A 63 -5.44 7.25 19.32
CA GLY A 63 -5.30 7.53 20.75
C GLY A 63 -6.05 8.79 21.16
N SER A 64 -5.86 9.88 20.43
CA SER A 64 -6.51 11.16 20.76
C SER A 64 -7.95 11.21 20.22
N ARG A 65 -8.17 10.95 18.93
CA ARG A 65 -9.49 11.15 18.31
C ARG A 65 -10.46 9.99 18.55
N ASN A 66 -10.12 8.79 18.10
CA ASN A 66 -11.06 7.66 18.16
C ASN A 66 -11.36 7.19 19.59
N LEU A 67 -10.33 7.16 20.46
CA LEU A 67 -10.45 6.64 21.82
C LEU A 67 -10.84 7.71 22.84
N CYS A 68 -10.35 8.94 22.70
CA CYS A 68 -10.52 9.98 23.73
C CYS A 68 -11.53 11.10 23.39
N ASP A 69 -11.93 11.31 22.14
CA ASP A 69 -13.00 12.30 21.85
C ASP A 69 -14.30 11.91 22.58
N THR A 70 -14.98 12.91 23.15
CA THR A 70 -16.20 12.74 23.96
C THR A 70 -17.39 12.21 23.15
N ASN A 71 -17.43 12.50 21.85
CA ASN A 71 -18.43 12.00 20.91
C ASN A 71 -18.03 10.67 20.25
N ARG A 72 -16.94 10.02 20.71
CA ARG A 72 -16.44 8.73 20.21
C ARG A 72 -16.46 7.68 21.33
N ARG A 73 -15.31 7.08 21.66
CA ARG A 73 -15.24 6.07 22.73
C ARG A 73 -15.14 6.69 24.12
N ASN A 74 -14.75 7.96 24.23
CA ASN A 74 -14.70 8.72 25.48
C ASN A 74 -13.97 7.99 26.65
N MET A 75 -12.80 7.40 26.37
CA MET A 75 -12.06 6.58 27.34
C MET A 75 -11.20 7.39 28.33
N LEU A 76 -11.13 8.71 28.16
CA LEU A 76 -10.13 9.56 28.82
C LEU A 76 -10.25 9.54 30.35
N GLU A 77 -11.47 9.65 30.88
CA GLU A 77 -11.72 9.60 32.33
C GLU A 77 -11.46 8.20 32.91
N THR A 78 -11.84 7.14 32.20
CA THR A 78 -11.60 5.75 32.63
C THR A 78 -10.10 5.48 32.79
N VAL A 79 -9.30 5.93 31.84
CA VAL A 79 -7.83 5.81 31.86
C VAL A 79 -7.25 6.62 33.01
N ALA A 80 -7.70 7.86 33.19
CA ALA A 80 -7.23 8.72 34.28
C ALA A 80 -7.52 8.13 35.67
N LEU A 81 -8.70 7.54 35.87
CA LEU A 81 -9.07 6.87 37.12
C LEU A 81 -8.20 5.63 37.38
N LYS A 82 -7.94 4.82 36.35
CA LYS A 82 -7.05 3.65 36.45
C LYS A 82 -5.58 4.04 36.70
N MET A 83 -5.17 5.23 36.27
CA MET A 83 -3.87 5.84 36.60
C MET A 83 -3.84 6.50 37.99
N ASN A 84 -4.93 6.44 38.77
CA ASN A 84 -5.07 7.13 40.06
C ASN A 84 -4.85 8.65 39.99
N LEU A 85 -5.25 9.30 38.88
CA LEU A 85 -5.18 10.75 38.73
C LEU A 85 -6.37 11.45 39.39
N ASP A 86 -6.16 12.66 39.89
CA ASP A 86 -7.25 13.51 40.40
C ASP A 86 -8.05 14.12 39.23
N THR A 87 -9.21 13.53 38.93
CA THR A 87 -10.10 13.97 37.85
C THR A 87 -11.03 15.12 38.22
N ARG A 88 -11.03 15.57 39.50
CA ARG A 88 -11.99 16.57 40.01
C ARG A 88 -11.71 17.99 39.53
N THR A 89 -10.45 18.30 39.22
CA THR A 89 -10.02 19.64 38.81
C THR A 89 -9.27 19.61 37.48
N PRO A 90 -9.54 20.52 36.54
CA PRO A 90 -8.76 20.65 35.31
C PRO A 90 -7.29 21.00 35.55
N THR A 91 -6.97 21.68 36.67
CA THR A 91 -5.59 22.12 36.98
C THR A 91 -4.62 20.98 37.29
N SER A 92 -5.12 19.77 37.56
CA SER A 92 -4.26 18.59 37.72
C SER A 92 -3.67 18.08 36.40
N LEU A 93 -4.17 18.61 35.27
CA LEU A 93 -3.84 18.20 33.90
C LEU A 93 -4.03 16.70 33.67
N TRP A 94 -5.04 16.13 34.33
CA TRP A 94 -5.31 14.70 34.25
C TRP A 94 -5.66 14.25 32.83
N LYS A 95 -6.32 15.11 32.05
CA LYS A 95 -6.67 14.86 30.65
C LYS A 95 -5.42 14.73 29.79
N ASP A 96 -4.49 15.66 29.95
CA ASP A 96 -3.22 15.72 29.22
C ASP A 96 -2.38 14.47 29.51
N LYS A 97 -2.28 14.08 30.80
CA LYS A 97 -1.58 12.85 31.21
C LYS A 97 -2.23 11.60 30.62
N ALA A 98 -3.55 11.47 30.74
CA ALA A 98 -4.27 10.28 30.27
C ALA A 98 -4.24 10.14 28.74
N VAL A 99 -4.31 11.24 27.98
CA VAL A 99 -4.27 11.18 26.51
C VAL A 99 -2.87 10.85 26.00
N VAL A 100 -1.82 11.29 26.68
CA VAL A 100 -0.43 10.90 26.38
C VAL A 100 -0.26 9.39 26.56
N GLU A 101 -0.67 8.84 27.71
CA GLU A 101 -0.58 7.39 27.97
C GLU A 101 -1.41 6.57 26.98
N MET A 102 -2.58 7.06 26.58
CA MET A 102 -3.38 6.41 25.55
C MET A 102 -2.63 6.32 24.20
N ASN A 103 -1.92 7.38 23.81
CA ASN A 103 -1.13 7.39 22.57
C ASN A 103 0.10 6.49 22.66
N ILE A 104 0.75 6.42 23.82
CA ILE A 104 1.86 5.49 24.10
C ILE A 104 1.37 4.04 23.96
N ALA A 105 0.24 3.70 24.58
CA ALA A 105 -0.36 2.37 24.50
C ALA A 105 -0.71 1.97 23.05
N VAL A 106 -1.22 2.90 22.25
CA VAL A 106 -1.50 2.69 20.81
C VAL A 106 -0.21 2.37 20.05
N LEU A 107 0.81 3.21 20.16
CA LEU A 107 2.10 3.02 19.48
C LEU A 107 2.73 1.68 19.84
N HIS A 108 2.85 1.41 21.15
CA HIS A 108 3.41 0.16 21.65
C HIS A 108 2.65 -1.07 21.13
N SER A 109 1.32 -1.00 21.11
CA SER A 109 0.47 -2.11 20.65
C SER A 109 0.61 -2.42 19.16
N TYR A 110 0.79 -1.40 18.32
CA TYR A 110 1.02 -1.57 16.88
C TYR A 110 2.44 -2.09 16.62
N GLN A 111 3.46 -1.49 17.27
CA GLN A 111 4.87 -1.86 17.12
C GLN A 111 5.14 -3.30 17.59
N SER A 112 4.63 -3.70 18.75
CA SER A 112 4.76 -5.07 19.28
C SER A 112 4.16 -6.16 18.37
N ARG A 113 3.30 -5.78 17.43
CA ARG A 113 2.65 -6.67 16.45
C ARG A 113 3.19 -6.48 15.03
N ASN A 114 4.27 -5.71 14.86
CA ASN A 114 4.84 -5.39 13.56
C ASN A 114 3.81 -4.79 12.59
N VAL A 115 2.87 -3.99 13.11
CA VAL A 115 1.90 -3.25 12.29
C VAL A 115 2.41 -1.83 12.11
N THR A 116 2.49 -1.38 10.85
CA THR A 116 2.96 -0.03 10.51
C THR A 116 2.11 1.04 11.17
N ILE A 117 2.77 1.94 11.90
CA ILE A 117 2.20 3.13 12.52
C ILE A 117 3.28 4.20 12.58
N VAL A 118 2.89 5.47 12.61
CA VAL A 118 3.80 6.59 12.82
C VAL A 118 3.31 7.45 13.99
N ASP A 119 4.25 7.99 14.78
CA ASP A 119 3.92 9.01 15.76
C ASP A 119 3.81 10.39 15.11
N HIS A 120 3.19 11.33 15.82
CA HIS A 120 2.89 12.64 15.27
C HIS A 120 4.10 13.59 15.19
N HIS A 121 5.18 13.35 15.94
CA HIS A 121 6.41 14.13 15.80
C HIS A 121 7.14 13.74 14.52
N THR A 122 7.37 12.44 14.31
CA THR A 122 8.00 11.91 13.09
C THR A 122 7.18 12.27 11.85
N ALA A 123 5.85 12.16 11.92
CA ALA A 123 4.98 12.54 10.80
C ALA A 123 5.10 14.05 10.47
N SER A 124 5.15 14.91 11.49
CA SER A 124 5.29 16.36 11.31
C SER A 124 6.66 16.73 10.70
N GLU A 125 7.75 16.12 11.16
CA GLU A 125 9.08 16.32 10.58
C GLU A 125 9.15 15.85 9.12
N SER A 126 8.56 14.69 8.81
CA SER A 126 8.48 14.19 7.44
C SER A 126 7.66 15.13 6.55
N PHE A 127 6.58 15.70 7.07
CA PHE A 127 5.77 16.66 6.33
C PHE A 127 6.56 17.94 6.01
N MET A 128 7.37 18.45 6.94
CA MET A 128 8.19 19.63 6.68
C MET A 128 9.19 19.41 5.53
N LYS A 129 9.85 18.23 5.49
CA LYS A 129 10.72 17.86 4.36
C LYS A 129 9.95 17.81 3.04
N HIS A 130 8.73 17.26 3.06
CA HIS A 130 7.86 17.25 1.87
C HIS A 130 7.49 18.68 1.44
N PHE A 131 7.10 19.53 2.39
CA PHE A 131 6.70 20.92 2.16
C PHE A 131 7.83 21.74 1.53
N GLU A 132 9.06 21.60 2.05
CA GLU A 132 10.27 22.23 1.49
C GLU A 132 10.55 21.74 0.07
N ASN A 133 10.50 20.43 -0.17
CA ASN A 133 10.74 19.86 -1.49
C ASN A 133 9.72 20.34 -2.53
N GLU A 134 8.42 20.33 -2.21
CA GLU A 134 7.38 20.82 -3.13
C GLU A 134 7.49 22.32 -3.38
N SER A 135 7.90 23.09 -2.36
CA SER A 135 8.17 24.51 -2.51
C SER A 135 9.34 24.76 -3.47
N MET A 136 10.41 23.96 -3.38
CA MET A 136 11.54 24.07 -4.32
C MET A 136 11.19 23.62 -5.74
N LEU A 137 10.44 22.52 -5.89
CA LEU A 137 10.17 21.91 -7.19
C LEU A 137 9.11 22.65 -8.00
N ARG A 138 8.07 23.19 -7.34
CA ARG A 138 6.91 23.78 -8.02
C ARG A 138 6.40 25.07 -7.38
N ASN A 139 7.18 25.67 -6.48
CA ASN A 139 6.88 26.96 -5.85
C ASN A 139 5.55 26.99 -5.08
N GLY A 140 5.17 25.85 -4.47
CA GLY A 140 3.98 25.78 -3.62
C GLY A 140 3.60 24.38 -3.14
N CYS A 141 3.11 24.31 -1.92
CA CYS A 141 2.48 23.14 -1.33
C CYS A 141 1.13 23.52 -0.69
N PRO A 142 -0.03 23.13 -1.28
CA PRO A 142 -1.32 23.41 -0.66
C PRO A 142 -1.46 22.62 0.64
N ALA A 143 -1.68 23.31 1.76
CA ALA A 143 -1.76 22.69 3.07
C ALA A 143 -2.81 23.38 3.95
N ASP A 144 -3.66 22.57 4.60
CA ASP A 144 -4.64 23.04 5.57
C ASP A 144 -4.06 22.90 6.99
N TRP A 145 -3.57 24.01 7.55
CA TRP A 145 -2.92 24.04 8.86
C TRP A 145 -3.80 23.42 9.96
N ILE A 146 -5.13 23.58 9.88
CA ILE A 146 -6.08 23.06 10.88
C ILE A 146 -6.07 21.53 10.91
N TRP A 147 -5.82 20.87 9.77
CA TRP A 147 -5.74 19.42 9.66
C TRP A 147 -4.32 18.87 9.78
N ILE A 148 -3.31 19.66 9.41
CA ILE A 148 -1.90 19.25 9.45
C ILE A 148 -1.36 19.24 10.88
N VAL A 149 -1.72 20.23 11.71
CA VAL A 149 -1.26 20.26 13.10
C VAL A 149 -1.90 19.11 13.90
N PRO A 150 -1.10 18.25 14.55
CA PRO A 150 -1.65 17.13 15.31
C PRO A 150 -2.56 17.59 16.47
N PRO A 151 -3.58 16.79 16.83
CA PRO A 151 -4.55 17.14 17.88
C PRO A 151 -3.99 17.02 19.30
N LEU A 152 -2.77 16.51 19.45
CA LEU A 152 -2.01 16.44 20.69
C LEU A 152 -0.66 17.08 20.42
N SER A 153 -0.14 17.84 21.39
CA SER A 153 1.23 18.35 21.32
C SER A 153 1.50 19.29 20.13
N GLY A 154 0.51 20.10 19.72
CA GLY A 154 0.59 20.96 18.53
C GLY A 154 1.86 21.81 18.45
N SER A 155 2.06 22.74 19.39
CA SER A 155 3.19 23.70 19.34
C SER A 155 4.57 23.09 19.57
N ILE A 156 4.66 21.83 19.97
CA ILE A 156 5.93 21.09 20.07
C ILE A 156 6.23 20.27 18.80
N THR A 157 5.40 20.41 17.76
CA THR A 157 5.68 19.92 16.41
C THR A 157 6.10 21.08 15.50
N PRO A 158 6.97 20.84 14.50
CA PRO A 158 7.46 21.91 13.63
C PRO A 158 6.36 22.53 12.77
N VAL A 159 5.34 21.74 12.39
CA VAL A 159 4.23 22.19 11.54
C VAL A 159 3.38 23.29 12.15
N PHE A 160 3.36 23.41 13.49
CA PHE A 160 2.63 24.49 14.16
C PHE A 160 3.20 25.87 13.83
N HIS A 161 4.52 25.97 13.68
CA HIS A 161 5.22 27.24 13.46
C HIS A 161 5.33 27.62 11.98
N GLN A 162 4.90 26.74 11.07
CA GLN A 162 4.97 26.95 9.64
C GLN A 162 3.68 27.60 9.13
N GLU A 163 3.78 28.78 8.52
CA GLU A 163 2.68 29.39 7.78
C GLU A 163 2.40 28.57 6.51
N MET A 164 1.11 28.31 6.26
CA MET A 164 0.65 27.46 5.16
C MET A 164 -0.45 28.16 4.39
N ALA A 165 -0.44 28.02 3.06
CA ALA A 165 -1.50 28.51 2.20
C ALA A 165 -2.41 27.34 1.78
N LEU A 166 -3.70 27.46 2.07
CA LEU A 166 -4.71 26.52 1.60
C LEU A 166 -5.25 26.99 0.24
N TYR A 167 -5.06 26.17 -0.78
CA TYR A 167 -5.63 26.34 -2.11
C TYR A 167 -5.85 24.98 -2.75
N TYR A 168 -6.75 24.92 -3.74
CA TYR A 168 -7.20 23.67 -4.33
C TYR A 168 -6.63 23.51 -5.74
N LEU A 169 -6.07 22.33 -6.01
CA LEU A 169 -5.54 21.94 -7.33
C LEU A 169 -6.33 20.75 -7.86
N LYS A 170 -6.18 20.46 -9.16
CA LYS A 170 -6.64 19.21 -9.80
C LYS A 170 -5.43 18.44 -10.34
N PRO A 171 -5.44 17.10 -10.34
CA PRO A 171 -6.49 16.22 -9.82
C PRO A 171 -6.64 16.29 -8.29
N SER A 172 -7.82 15.95 -7.77
CA SER A 172 -8.11 16.02 -6.32
C SER A 172 -9.07 14.94 -5.82
N PHE A 173 -9.03 14.72 -4.50
CA PHE A 173 -10.08 14.01 -3.79
C PHE A 173 -11.06 15.01 -3.19
N GLU A 174 -12.35 14.82 -3.45
CA GLU A 174 -13.42 15.70 -3.00
C GLU A 174 -14.43 14.94 -2.14
N TYR A 175 -15.06 15.66 -1.21
CA TYR A 175 -16.21 15.12 -0.49
C TYR A 175 -17.45 15.03 -1.41
N GLN A 176 -18.33 14.09 -1.11
CA GLN A 176 -19.61 13.91 -1.80
C GLN A 176 -20.72 13.64 -0.79
N ASP A 177 -21.96 13.90 -1.21
CA ASP A 177 -23.12 13.57 -0.40
C ASP A 177 -23.16 12.08 -0.07
N PRO A 178 -23.47 11.71 1.18
CA PRO A 178 -23.64 10.32 1.54
C PRO A 178 -24.69 9.64 0.64
N ALA A 179 -24.32 8.50 0.04
CA ALA A 179 -25.13 7.87 -1.00
C ALA A 179 -26.59 7.63 -0.59
N TRP A 180 -26.87 7.30 0.67
CA TRP A 180 -28.24 7.05 1.14
C TRP A 180 -29.14 8.29 1.15
N ARG A 181 -28.58 9.50 1.16
CA ARG A 181 -29.34 10.76 1.09
C ARG A 181 -29.82 11.07 -0.32
N THR A 182 -29.01 10.71 -1.32
CA THR A 182 -29.27 11.02 -2.74
C THR A 182 -29.80 9.81 -3.53
N HIS A 183 -29.72 8.60 -2.95
CA HIS A 183 -30.15 7.39 -3.62
C HIS A 183 -31.68 7.32 -3.83
N VAL A 184 -32.08 7.21 -5.10
CA VAL A 184 -33.47 6.90 -5.45
C VAL A 184 -33.72 5.40 -5.28
N TRP A 185 -34.28 5.04 -4.13
CA TRP A 185 -34.66 3.66 -3.80
C TRP A 185 -35.70 3.15 -4.78
N LYS A 186 -35.38 2.07 -5.51
CA LYS A 186 -36.32 1.39 -6.40
C LYS A 186 -37.27 0.50 -5.57
N LYS A 187 -38.52 0.93 -5.39
CA LYS A 187 -39.60 0.09 -4.81
C LYS A 187 -39.76 -1.21 -5.64
N GLY A 188 -40.00 -2.35 -4.97
CA GLY A 188 -40.32 -3.63 -5.64
C GLY A 188 -39.17 -4.64 -5.84
N ARG A 189 -37.95 -4.39 -5.34
CA ARG A 189 -36.88 -5.42 -5.34
C ARG A 189 -37.11 -6.57 -4.34
N GLY A 190 -37.98 -6.39 -3.34
CA GLY A 190 -38.36 -7.42 -2.37
C GLY A 190 -39.58 -8.25 -2.77
N GLU A 191 -40.51 -7.70 -3.58
CA GLU A 191 -41.74 -8.39 -3.97
C GLU A 191 -41.64 -9.11 -5.33
N SER A 192 -40.55 -8.89 -6.06
CA SER A 192 -40.24 -9.63 -7.28
C SER A 192 -39.36 -10.83 -6.98
N LYS A 193 -39.93 -11.96 -6.55
CA LYS A 193 -39.30 -13.30 -6.66
C LYS A 193 -39.12 -13.76 -8.13
N GLY A 194 -39.02 -12.84 -9.08
CA GLY A 194 -38.56 -13.12 -10.43
C GLY A 194 -37.05 -13.03 -10.44
N LYS A 195 -36.35 -14.17 -10.57
CA LYS A 195 -34.94 -14.20 -10.97
C LYS A 195 -34.75 -13.20 -12.10
N LYS A 196 -34.09 -12.06 -11.86
CA LYS A 196 -33.67 -11.19 -12.97
C LYS A 196 -32.96 -12.12 -13.95
N PRO A 197 -33.36 -12.17 -15.23
CA PRO A 197 -32.69 -13.04 -16.17
C PRO A 197 -31.23 -12.62 -16.14
N ARG A 198 -30.35 -13.52 -15.65
CA ARG A 198 -28.91 -13.37 -15.83
C ARG A 198 -28.75 -13.05 -17.31
N ARG A 199 -28.23 -11.86 -17.65
CA ARG A 199 -27.87 -11.53 -19.02
C ARG A 199 -26.93 -12.65 -19.48
N LYS A 200 -27.46 -13.61 -20.22
CA LYS A 200 -26.66 -14.67 -20.84
C LYS A 200 -25.91 -13.97 -21.96
N PHE A 201 -24.66 -13.61 -21.70
CA PHE A 201 -23.79 -13.14 -22.75
C PHE A 201 -23.69 -14.25 -23.79
N ASN A 202 -24.07 -13.95 -25.02
CA ASN A 202 -23.97 -14.92 -26.09
C ASN A 202 -22.47 -15.16 -26.35
N PHE A 203 -22.07 -16.41 -26.59
CA PHE A 203 -20.68 -16.78 -26.91
C PHE A 203 -20.09 -15.87 -27.99
N LYS A 204 -20.89 -15.46 -28.98
CA LYS A 204 -20.48 -14.49 -30.03
C LYS A 204 -20.08 -13.11 -29.47
N GLN A 205 -20.74 -12.62 -28.43
CA GLN A 205 -20.42 -11.32 -27.81
C GLN A 205 -19.11 -11.40 -27.02
N ILE A 206 -18.93 -12.49 -26.26
CA ILE A 206 -17.68 -12.76 -25.54
C ILE A 206 -16.53 -12.90 -26.55
N ALA A 207 -16.72 -13.71 -27.59
CA ALA A 207 -15.71 -13.90 -28.63
C ALA A 207 -15.37 -12.59 -29.35
N ARG A 208 -16.34 -11.71 -29.62
CA ARG A 208 -16.08 -10.37 -30.19
C ARG A 208 -15.30 -9.47 -29.24
N ALA A 209 -15.65 -9.46 -27.96
CA ALA A 209 -14.94 -8.69 -26.95
C ALA A 209 -13.49 -9.18 -26.80
N VAL A 210 -13.28 -10.49 -26.70
CA VAL A 210 -11.96 -11.11 -26.65
C VAL A 210 -11.15 -10.84 -27.91
N LYS A 211 -11.77 -10.92 -29.10
CA LYS A 211 -11.10 -10.58 -30.37
C LYS A 211 -10.71 -9.11 -30.45
N PHE A 212 -11.57 -8.22 -29.94
CA PHE A 212 -11.30 -6.79 -29.89
C PHE A 212 -10.15 -6.47 -28.92
N THR A 213 -10.20 -7.01 -27.69
CA THR A 213 -9.13 -6.80 -26.71
C THR A 213 -7.83 -7.42 -27.19
N SER A 214 -7.83 -8.66 -27.70
CA SER A 214 -6.64 -9.30 -28.27
C SER A 214 -6.01 -8.49 -29.40
N LYS A 215 -6.81 -7.91 -30.31
CA LYS A 215 -6.29 -7.04 -31.38
C LYS A 215 -5.70 -5.72 -30.85
N LEU A 216 -6.29 -5.16 -29.80
CA LEU A 216 -5.81 -3.93 -29.16
C LEU A 216 -4.53 -4.18 -28.36
N PHE A 217 -4.49 -5.24 -27.55
CA PHE A 217 -3.30 -5.69 -26.82
C PHE A 217 -2.16 -6.07 -27.76
N GLY A 218 -2.44 -6.85 -28.81
CA GLY A 218 -1.43 -7.23 -29.81
C GLY A 218 -0.78 -6.02 -30.49
N ARG A 219 -1.57 -5.00 -30.87
CA ARG A 219 -1.05 -3.75 -31.44
C ARG A 219 -0.27 -2.88 -30.46
N ALA A 220 -0.65 -2.90 -29.18
CA ALA A 220 0.04 -2.14 -28.14
C ALA A 220 1.37 -2.81 -27.74
N LEU A 221 1.36 -4.14 -27.58
CA LEU A 221 2.53 -4.94 -27.23
C LEU A 221 3.55 -5.00 -28.37
N SER A 222 3.11 -5.07 -29.65
CA SER A 222 4.03 -5.12 -30.80
C SER A 222 4.87 -3.85 -30.99
N LYS A 223 4.51 -2.74 -30.33
CA LYS A 223 5.29 -1.49 -30.35
C LYS A 223 6.30 -1.39 -29.22
N ARG A 224 6.24 -2.29 -28.24
CA ARG A 224 7.12 -2.31 -27.08
C ARG A 224 8.30 -3.24 -27.34
N ILE A 225 9.45 -2.91 -26.77
CA ILE A 225 10.63 -3.77 -26.81
C ILE A 225 10.30 -5.07 -26.05
N LYS A 226 10.64 -6.22 -26.63
CA LYS A 226 10.52 -7.53 -25.97
C LYS A 226 11.54 -7.59 -24.84
N ALA A 227 11.10 -7.96 -23.64
CA ALA A 227 11.96 -8.15 -22.48
C ALA A 227 11.69 -9.55 -21.91
N THR A 228 12.71 -10.40 -21.88
CA THR A 228 12.60 -11.77 -21.43
C THR A 228 13.32 -11.93 -20.10
N VAL A 229 12.60 -12.38 -19.09
CA VAL A 229 13.12 -12.64 -17.74
C VAL A 229 13.25 -14.14 -17.55
N LEU A 230 14.47 -14.64 -17.39
CA LEU A 230 14.72 -16.04 -17.06
C LEU A 230 14.98 -16.17 -15.57
N TYR A 231 14.46 -17.23 -14.96
CA TYR A 231 14.76 -17.54 -13.56
C TYR A 231 15.22 -18.97 -13.35
N ALA A 232 16.12 -19.13 -12.38
CA ALA A 232 16.46 -20.41 -11.77
C ALA A 232 16.39 -20.26 -10.25
N THR A 233 15.83 -21.24 -9.56
CA THR A 233 15.56 -21.14 -8.13
C THR A 233 15.59 -22.49 -7.44
N GLU A 234 16.07 -22.48 -6.21
CA GLU A 234 16.14 -23.67 -5.36
C GLU A 234 14.97 -23.73 -4.37
N THR A 235 14.73 -22.61 -3.68
CA THR A 235 13.70 -22.49 -2.64
C THR A 235 12.58 -21.51 -3.01
N GLY A 236 12.53 -21.06 -4.27
CA GLY A 236 11.47 -20.20 -4.81
C GLY A 236 11.69 -18.69 -4.69
N LYS A 237 12.74 -18.22 -4.00
CA LYS A 237 12.99 -16.77 -3.82
C LYS A 237 13.27 -16.05 -5.14
N SER A 238 14.14 -16.62 -5.98
CA SER A 238 14.51 -16.01 -7.27
C SER A 238 13.34 -16.00 -8.26
N GLU A 239 12.48 -17.02 -8.22
CA GLU A 239 11.22 -17.02 -8.98
C GLU A 239 10.29 -15.88 -8.54
N GLN A 240 10.16 -15.63 -7.23
CA GLN A 240 9.35 -14.52 -6.73
C GLN A 240 9.90 -13.16 -7.20
N TYR A 241 11.22 -12.94 -7.13
CA TYR A 241 11.84 -11.73 -7.65
C TYR A 241 11.67 -11.57 -9.16
N ALA A 242 11.81 -12.66 -9.93
CA ALA A 242 11.59 -12.64 -11.37
C ALA A 242 10.14 -12.28 -11.73
N LYS A 243 9.15 -12.79 -10.98
CA LYS A 243 7.73 -12.43 -11.16
C LYS A 243 7.48 -10.95 -10.88
N GLN A 244 8.01 -10.43 -9.77
CA GLN A 244 7.90 -9.00 -9.44
C GLN A 244 8.57 -8.12 -10.51
N LEU A 245 9.76 -8.53 -10.97
CA LEU A 245 10.48 -7.83 -12.03
C LEU A 245 9.70 -7.83 -13.35
N CYS A 246 9.13 -8.97 -13.75
CA CYS A 246 8.31 -9.08 -14.94
C CYS A 246 7.06 -8.18 -14.87
N GLU A 247 6.42 -8.09 -13.71
CA GLU A 247 5.28 -7.19 -13.48
C GLU A 247 5.68 -5.72 -13.66
N LEU A 248 6.81 -5.31 -13.06
CA LEU A 248 7.35 -3.95 -13.22
C LEU A 248 7.70 -3.62 -14.67
N LEU A 249 8.37 -4.54 -15.37
CA LEU A 249 8.72 -4.38 -16.78
C LEU A 249 7.48 -4.34 -17.68
N GLY A 250 6.41 -5.06 -17.34
CA GLY A 250 5.15 -5.10 -18.09
C GLY A 250 4.48 -3.73 -18.28
N HIS A 251 4.82 -2.72 -17.50
CA HIS A 251 4.35 -1.35 -17.71
C HIS A 251 4.92 -0.69 -18.96
N ALA A 252 6.18 -0.97 -19.32
CA ALA A 252 6.91 -0.32 -20.41
C ALA A 252 7.31 -1.27 -21.55
N PHE A 253 7.57 -2.54 -21.24
CA PHE A 253 8.05 -3.56 -22.15
C PHE A 253 6.95 -4.57 -22.51
N ASN A 254 7.19 -5.38 -23.55
CA ASN A 254 6.48 -6.64 -23.76
C ASN A 254 7.23 -7.71 -22.95
N ALA A 255 6.99 -7.73 -21.64
CA ALA A 255 7.71 -8.57 -20.70
C ALA A 255 7.20 -10.02 -20.69
N GLN A 256 8.11 -10.99 -20.73
CA GLN A 256 7.83 -12.42 -20.63
C GLN A 256 8.74 -13.03 -19.56
N ILE A 257 8.26 -14.06 -18.88
CA ILE A 257 9.02 -14.78 -17.85
C ILE A 257 9.05 -16.27 -18.17
N TYR A 258 10.22 -16.89 -18.02
CA TYR A 258 10.41 -18.32 -18.23
C TYR A 258 11.28 -18.92 -17.12
N CYS A 259 10.94 -20.15 -16.72
CA CYS A 259 11.89 -20.99 -16.00
C CYS A 259 13.03 -21.36 -16.95
N MET A 260 14.28 -21.34 -16.49
CA MET A 260 15.42 -21.69 -17.34
C MET A 260 15.32 -23.10 -17.93
N SER A 261 14.75 -24.06 -17.19
CA SER A 261 14.52 -25.43 -17.68
C SER A 261 13.55 -25.53 -18.86
N ASP A 262 12.68 -24.54 -19.01
CA ASP A 262 11.62 -24.52 -20.04
C ASP A 262 11.98 -23.57 -21.20
N TYR A 263 13.13 -22.92 -21.13
CA TYR A 263 13.58 -21.94 -22.10
C TYR A 263 14.46 -22.59 -23.17
N ASP A 264 14.09 -22.41 -24.44
CA ASP A 264 14.89 -22.86 -25.58
C ASP A 264 16.06 -21.90 -25.81
N ILE A 265 17.29 -22.36 -25.53
CA ILE A 265 18.49 -21.52 -25.62
C ILE A 265 18.73 -21.00 -27.04
N SER A 266 18.26 -21.68 -28.09
CA SER A 266 18.39 -21.20 -29.47
C SER A 266 17.64 -19.88 -29.72
N SER A 267 16.68 -19.55 -28.86
CA SER A 267 15.95 -18.27 -28.91
C SER A 267 16.76 -17.10 -28.38
N ILE A 268 17.89 -17.32 -27.69
CA ILE A 268 18.67 -16.26 -27.02
C ILE A 268 19.17 -15.17 -27.98
N GLU A 269 19.56 -15.55 -29.21
CA GLU A 269 20.03 -14.61 -30.25
C GLU A 269 18.93 -13.65 -30.73
N HIS A 270 17.66 -14.02 -30.52
CA HIS A 270 16.50 -13.26 -30.95
C HIS A 270 15.91 -12.39 -29.82
N GLU A 271 16.52 -12.42 -28.62
CA GLU A 271 16.07 -11.62 -27.49
C GLU A 271 16.60 -10.18 -27.57
N ALA A 272 15.69 -9.21 -27.55
CA ALA A 272 16.05 -7.79 -27.56
C ALA A 272 16.56 -7.28 -26.21
N LEU A 273 16.09 -7.91 -25.11
CA LEU A 273 16.53 -7.66 -23.74
C LEU A 273 16.32 -8.94 -22.93
N LEU A 274 17.40 -9.50 -22.41
CA LEU A 274 17.37 -10.68 -21.54
C LEU A 274 17.82 -10.30 -20.13
N ILE A 275 17.04 -10.66 -19.12
CA ILE A 275 17.39 -10.47 -17.71
C ILE A 275 17.34 -11.81 -17.00
N VAL A 276 18.40 -12.14 -16.29
CA VAL A 276 18.54 -13.41 -15.57
C VAL A 276 18.42 -13.17 -14.06
N VAL A 277 17.55 -13.92 -13.41
CA VAL A 277 17.35 -13.92 -11.95
C VAL A 277 17.56 -15.34 -11.43
N ALA A 278 18.79 -15.66 -11.03
CA ALA A 278 19.14 -16.98 -10.51
C ALA A 278 19.53 -16.91 -9.03
N SER A 279 19.12 -17.90 -8.23
CA SER A 279 19.82 -18.17 -6.95
C SER A 279 21.12 -18.90 -7.25
N THR A 280 22.13 -18.75 -6.42
CA THR A 280 23.36 -19.56 -6.51
C THR A 280 23.61 -20.30 -5.22
N PHE A 281 24.30 -21.44 -5.30
CA PHE A 281 24.77 -22.17 -4.13
C PHE A 281 26.29 -22.21 -4.07
N GLY A 282 26.83 -22.23 -2.84
CA GLY A 282 28.27 -22.40 -2.59
C GLY A 282 29.14 -21.42 -3.38
N ASN A 283 29.84 -21.94 -4.39
CA ASN A 283 30.83 -21.22 -5.20
C ASN A 283 30.26 -20.53 -6.45
N GLY A 284 28.93 -20.45 -6.59
CA GLY A 284 28.29 -19.77 -7.73
C GLY A 284 27.62 -20.71 -8.73
N ASP A 285 27.42 -21.98 -8.37
CA ASP A 285 26.75 -22.94 -9.25
C ASP A 285 25.26 -22.58 -9.42
N PRO A 286 24.70 -22.80 -10.63
CA PRO A 286 23.30 -22.57 -10.89
C PRO A 286 22.42 -23.57 -10.13
N PRO A 287 21.15 -23.24 -9.90
CA PRO A 287 20.16 -24.15 -9.36
C PRO A 287 19.87 -25.34 -10.29
N GLU A 288 19.26 -26.41 -9.76
CA GLU A 288 18.87 -27.60 -10.56
C GLU A 288 18.10 -27.21 -11.84
N ASN A 289 17.13 -26.30 -11.73
CA ASN A 289 16.32 -25.84 -12.87
C ASN A 289 17.03 -24.84 -13.81
N GLY A 290 18.31 -24.54 -13.57
CA GLY A 290 19.19 -23.72 -14.40
C GLY A 290 20.47 -24.41 -14.87
N GLU A 291 20.73 -25.65 -14.47
CA GLU A 291 21.97 -26.37 -14.79
C GLU A 291 22.17 -26.56 -16.29
N LEU A 292 21.16 -27.08 -17.00
CA LEU A 292 21.23 -27.32 -18.45
C LEU A 292 21.47 -26.02 -19.22
N PHE A 293 20.67 -24.99 -18.91
CA PHE A 293 20.82 -23.66 -19.52
C PHE A 293 22.22 -23.10 -19.29
N SER A 294 22.77 -23.24 -18.08
CA SER A 294 24.13 -22.78 -17.79
C SER A 294 25.19 -23.55 -18.56
N GLN A 295 25.07 -24.87 -18.70
CA GLN A 295 26.02 -25.70 -19.44
C GLN A 295 26.05 -25.32 -20.93
N GLU A 296 24.88 -25.15 -21.54
CA GLU A 296 24.75 -24.74 -22.94
C GLU A 296 25.28 -23.32 -23.15
N LEU A 297 25.02 -22.39 -22.23
CA LEU A 297 25.57 -21.03 -22.27
C LEU A 297 27.10 -21.00 -22.16
N TYR A 298 27.69 -21.84 -21.30
CA TYR A 298 29.15 -21.98 -21.22
C TYR A 298 29.74 -22.60 -22.50
N ALA A 299 29.06 -23.58 -23.11
CA ALA A 299 29.49 -24.17 -24.37
C ALA A 299 29.52 -23.13 -25.51
N MET A 300 28.51 -22.24 -25.58
CA MET A 300 28.50 -21.12 -26.53
C MET A 300 29.69 -20.18 -26.34
N ARG A 301 30.02 -19.81 -25.08
CA ARG A 301 31.17 -18.95 -24.77
C ARG A 301 32.52 -19.55 -25.19
N VAL A 302 32.68 -20.87 -25.03
CA VAL A 302 33.93 -21.56 -25.40
C VAL A 302 34.10 -21.63 -26.93
N GLN A 303 33.01 -21.78 -27.67
CA GLN A 303 33.03 -21.74 -29.14
C GLN A 303 33.44 -20.35 -29.67
N GLU A 304 32.90 -19.27 -29.11
CA GLU A 304 33.33 -17.90 -29.47
C GLU A 304 34.80 -17.62 -29.13
N SER A 305 35.28 -18.14 -27.99
CA SER A 305 36.67 -17.95 -27.55
C SER A 305 37.67 -18.76 -28.39
N GLY A 306 37.26 -19.89 -28.96
CA GLY A 306 38.07 -20.72 -29.84
C GLY A 306 38.24 -20.15 -31.26
N GLU A 307 37.24 -19.44 -31.77
CA GLU A 307 37.32 -18.79 -33.09
C GLU A 307 38.19 -17.53 -33.10
N HIS A 308 38.27 -16.80 -31.98
CA HIS A 308 39.20 -15.66 -31.84
C HIS A 308 40.66 -16.05 -31.56
N GLY A 309 40.93 -17.31 -31.17
CA GLY A 309 42.30 -17.81 -30.97
C GLY A 309 43.03 -18.24 -32.25
N LEU A 310 42.35 -18.25 -33.41
CA LEU A 310 42.89 -18.71 -34.70
C LEU A 310 43.16 -17.58 -35.72
N GLN A 311 42.91 -16.32 -35.36
CA GLN A 311 43.21 -15.16 -36.21
C GLN A 311 44.43 -14.33 -35.77
N ASP A 312 45.01 -14.62 -34.60
CA ASP A 312 46.26 -14.00 -34.12
C ASP A 312 47.40 -15.02 -34.01
N SER A 313 47.69 -15.71 -35.12
CA SER A 313 48.97 -16.41 -35.33
C SER A 313 49.52 -16.23 -36.73
#